data_AF-A0A259LVN5-F1
#
_entry.id   AF-A0A259LVN5-F1
#
_cell.length_a   1.000
_cell.length_b   1.000
_cell.length_c   1.000
_cell.angle_alpha   90.00
_cell.angle_beta   90.00
_cell.angle_gamma   90.00
#
_symmetry.space_group_name_H-M   'P 1'
#
loop_
_entity.id
_entity.type
_entity.pdbx_description
1 polymer ?
#
loop_
_entity_poly.entity_id
_entity_poly.type
_entity_poly.pdbx_seq_one_letter_code
_entity_poly.pdbx_strand_id
1 'polypeptide(L)'
;MAALVVGIVIGILVGRSGQGTNLRQRRAEQQIEELRGEFTRYQAQVNEHFMESAHLLRRFNDAYRDVNHHMARGANRLCNDDEWPEELSSDASGRLENRAADETSEPPRDYAPKEDPDASGTLAEDFGLKKNGKDETRPA
;
A
#
# COMPACT_ATOMS: atom_id res chain seq x y z
N MET A 1 -60.52 -4.02 54.94
CA MET A 1 -59.76 -5.29 55.13
C MET A 1 -59.35 -5.91 53.80
N ALA A 2 -60.28 -6.24 52.89
CA ALA A 2 -59.94 -6.87 51.60
C ALA A 2 -58.93 -6.10 50.74
N ALA A 3 -59.10 -4.78 50.58
CA ALA A 3 -58.18 -3.94 49.82
C ALA A 3 -56.75 -3.90 50.39
N LEU A 4 -56.60 -3.98 51.72
CA LEU A 4 -55.31 -3.98 52.39
C LEU A 4 -54.57 -5.31 52.15
N VAL A 5 -55.29 -6.42 52.17
CA VAL A 5 -54.72 -7.75 51.86
C VAL A 5 -54.26 -7.81 50.39
N VAL A 6 -55.08 -7.30 49.46
CA VAL A 6 -54.72 -7.25 48.04
C VAL A 6 -53.48 -6.37 47.82
N GLY A 7 -53.42 -5.20 48.45
CA GLY A 7 -52.27 -4.30 48.37
C GLY A 7 -50.97 -4.95 48.89
N ILE A 8 -51.03 -5.69 50.01
CA ILE A 8 -49.88 -6.40 50.56
C ILE A 8 -49.42 -7.51 49.62
N VAL A 9 -50.33 -8.30 49.05
CA VAL A 9 -49.99 -9.38 48.12
C VAL A 9 -49.32 -8.83 46.87
N ILE A 10 -49.87 -7.76 46.28
CA ILE A 10 -49.28 -7.09 45.12
C ILE A 10 -47.91 -6.50 45.48
N GLY A 11 -47.79 -5.84 46.64
CA GLY A 11 -46.53 -5.27 47.12
C GLY A 11 -45.44 -6.32 47.31
N ILE A 12 -45.76 -7.49 47.86
CA ILE A 12 -44.81 -8.60 48.03
C ILE A 12 -44.41 -9.20 46.67
N LEU A 13 -45.37 -9.38 45.75
CA LEU A 13 -45.10 -9.91 44.42
C LEU A 13 -44.17 -8.99 43.61
N VAL A 14 -44.42 -7.68 43.64
CA VAL A 14 -43.58 -6.68 42.97
C VAL A 14 -42.22 -6.53 43.69
N GLY A 15 -42.20 -6.51 45.02
CA GLY A 15 -40.99 -6.37 45.83
C GLY A 15 -40.01 -7.54 45.67
N ARG A 16 -40.49 -8.78 45.57
CA ARG A 16 -39.62 -9.95 45.31
C ARG A 16 -39.05 -9.96 43.88
N SER A 17 -39.75 -9.38 42.91
CA SER A 17 -39.29 -9.32 41.52
C SER A 17 -38.05 -8.40 41.34
N GLY A 18 -38.02 -7.27 42.06
CA GLY A 18 -36.92 -6.29 41.98
C GLY A 18 -35.58 -6.74 42.60
N GLN A 19 -35.55 -7.83 43.38
CA GLN A 19 -34.29 -8.30 43.98
C GLN A 19 -33.34 -8.91 42.94
N GLY A 20 -33.87 -9.49 41.85
CA GLY A 20 -33.07 -10.07 40.77
C GLY A 20 -32.51 -9.04 39.76
N THR A 21 -33.10 -7.85 39.68
CA THR A 21 -32.66 -6.80 38.74
C THR A 21 -31.34 -6.17 39.16
N ASN A 22 -31.11 -6.00 40.47
CA ASN A 22 -29.84 -5.50 41.02
C ASN A 22 -28.63 -6.35 40.59
N LEU A 23 -28.79 -7.68 40.55
CA LEU A 23 -27.72 -8.58 40.14
C LEU A 23 -27.43 -8.50 38.63
N ARG A 24 -28.48 -8.32 37.81
CA ARG A 24 -28.35 -8.13 36.36
C ARG A 24 -27.71 -6.77 36.04
N GLN A 25 -28.09 -5.73 36.78
CA GLN A 25 -27.53 -4.40 36.61
C GLN A 25 -26.04 -4.35 36.97
N ARG A 26 -25.64 -4.97 38.08
CA ARG A 26 -24.21 -5.11 38.43
C ARG A 26 -23.41 -5.87 37.37
N ARG A 27 -23.97 -6.93 36.77
CA ARG A 27 -23.30 -7.65 35.66
C ARG A 27 -23.17 -6.79 34.41
N ALA A 28 -24.20 -6.01 34.07
CA ALA A 28 -24.14 -5.09 32.93
C ALA A 28 -23.09 -4.00 33.14
N GLU A 29 -23.00 -3.43 34.35
CA GLU A 29 -21.97 -2.46 34.72
C GLU A 29 -20.56 -3.08 34.63
N GLN A 30 -20.38 -4.31 35.12
CA GLN A 30 -19.11 -5.04 34.99
C GLN A 30 -18.70 -5.27 33.54
N GLN A 31 -19.64 -5.66 32.67
CA GLN A 31 -19.36 -5.86 31.24
C GLN A 31 -18.94 -4.56 30.57
N ILE A 32 -19.58 -3.43 30.91
CA ILE A 32 -19.20 -2.11 30.37
C ILE A 32 -17.78 -1.73 30.81
N GLU A 33 -17.44 -1.97 32.08
CA GLU A 33 -16.11 -1.67 32.60
C GLU A 33 -15.03 -2.54 31.97
N GLU A 34 -15.31 -3.84 31.80
CA GLU A 34 -14.43 -4.78 31.11
C GLU A 34 -14.17 -4.33 29.66
N LEU A 35 -15.22 -4.00 28.90
CA LEU A 35 -15.09 -3.53 27.52
C LEU A 35 -14.28 -2.23 27.42
N ARG A 36 -14.47 -1.30 28.35
CA ARG A 36 -13.69 -0.05 28.41
C ARG A 36 -12.23 -0.32 28.72
N GLY A 37 -11.96 -1.27 29.63
CA GLY A 37 -10.62 -1.72 29.96
C GLY A 37 -9.91 -2.34 28.75
N GLU A 38 -10.59 -3.26 28.05
CA GLU A 38 -10.08 -3.87 26.82
C GLU A 38 -9.80 -2.84 25.74
N PHE A 39 -10.71 -1.88 25.53
CA PHE A 39 -10.54 -0.83 24.54
C PHE A 39 -9.36 0.08 24.87
N THR A 40 -9.18 0.45 26.13
CA THR A 40 -8.03 1.26 26.59
C THR A 40 -6.72 0.50 26.37
N ARG A 41 -6.70 -0.80 26.68
CA ARG A 41 -5.53 -1.66 26.45
C ARG A 41 -5.21 -1.79 24.95
N TYR A 42 -6.24 -1.95 24.12
CA TYR A 42 -6.09 -2.00 22.68
C TYR A 42 -5.50 -0.69 22.13
N GLN A 43 -6.03 0.47 22.55
CA GLN A 43 -5.49 1.78 22.16
C GLN A 43 -4.01 1.92 22.54
N ALA A 44 -3.62 1.50 23.75
CA ALA A 44 -2.23 1.51 24.18
C ALA A 44 -1.34 0.61 23.31
N GLN A 45 -1.81 -0.60 22.96
CA GLN A 45 -1.08 -1.53 22.11
C GLN A 45 -0.90 -0.99 20.68
N VAL A 46 -1.93 -0.36 20.12
CA VAL A 46 -1.84 0.27 18.79
C VAL A 46 -0.84 1.41 18.81
N ASN A 47 -0.87 2.26 19.83
CA ASN A 47 0.08 3.36 19.98
C ASN A 47 1.53 2.86 20.09
N GLU A 48 1.77 1.82 20.90
CA GLU A 48 3.09 1.19 21.02
C GLU A 48 3.57 0.65 19.66
N HIS A 49 2.70 -0.05 18.94
CA HIS A 49 3.05 -0.62 17.64
C HIS A 49 3.41 0.45 16.61
N PHE A 50 2.71 1.59 16.60
CA PHE A 50 3.03 2.71 15.71
C PHE A 50 4.30 3.46 16.10
N MET A 51 4.59 3.58 17.41
CA MET A 51 5.90 4.12 17.85
C MET A 51 7.04 3.22 17.39
N GLU A 52 6.94 1.91 17.62
CA GLU A 52 7.94 0.95 17.18
C GLU A 52 8.09 0.97 15.65
N SER A 53 6.97 0.98 14.91
CA SER A 53 6.97 1.07 13.45
C SER A 53 7.65 2.36 12.95
N ALA A 54 7.38 3.51 13.59
CA ALA A 54 8.02 4.78 13.23
C ALA A 54 9.54 4.74 13.47
N HIS A 55 9.99 4.07 14.54
CA HIS A 55 11.41 3.84 14.79
C HIS A 55 12.06 2.93 13.74
N LEU A 56 11.39 1.85 13.33
CA LEU A 56 11.87 0.99 12.24
C LEU A 56 11.93 1.76 10.91
N LEU A 57 10.88 2.52 10.59
CA LEU A 57 10.82 3.30 9.35
C LEU A 57 11.92 4.36 9.28
N ARG A 58 12.24 5.02 10.41
CA ARG A 58 13.36 5.96 10.47
C ARG A 58 14.69 5.27 10.16
N ARG A 59 14.98 4.14 10.82
CA ARG A 59 16.21 3.36 10.56
C ARG A 59 16.29 2.89 9.12
N PHE A 60 15.17 2.44 8.55
CA PHE A 60 15.10 2.06 7.14
C PHE A 60 15.43 3.23 6.21
N ASN A 61 14.83 4.39 6.44
CA ASN A 61 15.08 5.58 5.63
C ASN A 61 16.54 6.06 5.73
N ASP A 62 17.15 5.97 6.92
CA ASP A 62 18.56 6.29 7.11
C ASP A 62 19.45 5.34 6.30
N ALA A 63 19.19 4.03 6.37
CA ALA A 63 19.91 3.04 5.56
C ALA A 63 19.71 3.24 4.04
N TYR A 64 18.50 3.60 3.61
CA TYR A 64 18.23 3.94 2.20
C TYR A 64 19.08 5.13 1.73
N ARG A 65 19.19 6.18 2.56
CA ARG A 65 20.04 7.34 2.25
C ARG A 65 21.51 6.97 2.16
N ASP A 66 22.00 6.13 3.06
CA ASP A 66 23.39 5.65 3.06
C ASP A 66 23.70 4.86 1.78
N VAL A 67 22.81 3.95 1.38
CA VAL A 67 22.94 3.19 0.13
C VAL A 67 22.96 4.13 -1.08
N ASN A 68 22.02 5.07 -1.15
CA ASN A 68 21.95 6.00 -2.27
C ASN A 68 23.21 6.88 -2.37
N HIS A 69 23.71 7.34 -1.23
CA HIS A 69 24.94 8.13 -1.19
C HIS A 69 26.19 7.29 -1.53
N HIS A 70 26.25 6.03 -1.14
CA HIS A 70 27.30 5.10 -1.57
C HIS A 70 27.27 4.89 -3.08
N MET A 71 26.09 4.68 -3.67
CA MET A 71 25.92 4.57 -5.12
C MET A 71 26.36 5.85 -5.85
N ALA A 72 25.96 7.02 -5.36
CA ALA A 72 26.37 8.30 -5.96
C ALA A 72 27.90 8.48 -5.92
N ARG A 73 28.54 8.16 -4.80
CA ARG A 73 30.01 8.19 -4.67
C ARG A 73 30.69 7.17 -5.59
N GLY A 74 30.16 5.95 -5.67
CA GLY A 74 30.67 4.89 -6.53
C GLY A 74 30.58 5.27 -8.01
N ALA A 75 29.43 5.79 -8.45
CA ALA A 75 29.24 6.29 -9.82
C ALA A 75 30.20 7.44 -10.13
N ASN A 76 30.32 8.43 -9.24
CA ASN A 76 31.25 9.54 -9.45
C ASN A 76 32.70 9.06 -9.51
N ARG A 77 33.11 8.11 -8.67
CA ARG A 77 34.46 7.56 -8.71
C ARG A 77 34.72 6.81 -10.01
N LEU A 78 33.84 5.88 -10.40
CA LEU A 78 34.01 5.10 -11.63
C LEU A 78 34.01 5.98 -12.88
N CYS A 79 33.14 7.00 -12.96
CA CYS A 79 33.08 7.89 -14.13
C CYS A 79 34.24 8.91 -14.19
N ASN A 80 34.87 9.26 -13.06
CA ASN A 80 36.05 10.13 -13.05
C ASN A 80 37.38 9.34 -13.11
N ASP A 81 37.40 8.06 -12.71
CA ASP A 81 38.56 7.16 -12.86
C ASP A 81 38.75 6.70 -14.32
N ASP A 82 37.75 6.90 -15.19
CA ASP A 82 37.97 6.94 -16.64
C ASP A 82 38.65 8.27 -17.00
N GLU A 83 39.94 8.36 -16.66
CA GLU A 83 40.87 9.27 -17.31
C GLU A 83 40.98 8.80 -18.77
N TRP A 84 39.97 9.14 -19.57
CA TRP A 84 40.03 9.02 -21.01
C TRP A 84 41.24 9.83 -21.46
N PRO A 85 42.26 9.20 -22.08
CA PRO A 85 43.36 9.95 -22.64
C PRO A 85 42.79 11.04 -23.54
N GLU A 86 43.41 12.20 -23.50
CA GLU A 86 43.19 13.39 -24.33
C GLU A 86 43.38 13.11 -25.86
N GLU A 87 43.15 11.88 -26.32
CA GLU A 87 43.06 11.47 -27.73
C GLU A 87 41.61 11.54 -28.26
N LEU A 88 40.58 11.44 -27.40
CA LEU A 88 39.17 11.49 -27.84
C LEU A 88 38.66 12.91 -28.15
N SER A 89 39.30 13.94 -27.61
CA SER A 89 38.99 15.35 -27.92
C SER A 89 39.59 15.82 -29.25
N SER A 90 40.67 15.18 -29.71
CA SER A 90 41.35 15.53 -30.97
C SER A 90 40.61 14.99 -32.20
N ASP A 91 39.95 13.81 -32.11
CA ASP A 91 39.21 13.22 -33.23
C ASP A 91 37.76 13.77 -33.37
N ALA A 92 37.16 14.28 -32.29
CA ALA A 92 35.82 14.86 -32.34
C ALA A 92 35.75 16.19 -33.11
N SER A 93 36.88 16.91 -33.25
CA SER A 93 36.93 18.17 -34.01
C SER A 93 37.04 17.94 -35.53
N GLY A 94 37.46 16.75 -35.97
CA GLY A 94 37.65 16.43 -37.39
C GLY A 94 36.39 15.97 -38.14
N ARG A 95 35.26 15.75 -37.45
CA ARG A 95 34.07 15.09 -38.02
C ARG A 95 32.78 15.93 -38.01
N LEU A 96 32.85 17.22 -37.71
CA LEU A 96 31.69 18.11 -37.61
C LEU A 96 31.62 19.21 -38.69
N GLU A 97 32.51 19.23 -39.67
CA GLU A 97 32.23 19.93 -40.92
C GLU A 97 31.65 18.94 -41.92
N ASN A 98 30.39 19.16 -42.28
CA ASN A 98 29.65 18.51 -43.38
C ASN A 98 28.75 17.31 -43.04
N ARG A 99 27.70 17.52 -42.23
CA ARG A 99 26.38 16.92 -42.55
C ARG A 99 25.23 17.79 -42.05
N ALA A 100 25.00 18.89 -42.74
CA ALA A 100 23.69 19.53 -42.78
C ALA A 100 22.73 18.63 -43.58
N ALA A 101 22.13 17.64 -42.91
CA ALA A 101 20.92 16.95 -43.36
C ALA A 101 20.38 16.10 -42.21
N ASP A 102 19.42 16.69 -41.49
CA ASP A 102 18.21 16.01 -41.01
C ASP A 102 18.40 14.58 -40.48
N GLU A 103 18.91 14.46 -39.26
CA GLU A 103 18.64 13.28 -38.44
C GLU A 103 17.99 13.77 -37.15
N THR A 104 16.66 13.91 -37.21
CA THR A 104 15.81 13.83 -36.03
C THR A 104 16.17 12.56 -35.29
N SER A 105 16.93 12.70 -34.20
CA SER A 105 17.07 11.66 -33.19
C SER A 105 15.67 11.47 -32.57
N GLU A 106 14.86 10.64 -33.23
CA GLU A 106 13.54 10.31 -32.74
C GLU A 106 13.71 9.44 -31.48
N PRO A 107 13.02 9.78 -30.38
CA PRO A 107 13.01 8.91 -29.21
C PRO A 107 12.50 7.51 -29.60
N PRO A 108 12.91 6.45 -28.88
CA PRO A 108 12.43 5.11 -29.15
C PRO A 108 10.91 5.10 -29.26
N ARG A 109 10.41 4.60 -30.41
CA ARG A 109 8.98 4.62 -30.76
C ARG A 109 8.13 3.75 -29.81
N ASP A 110 8.76 3.05 -28.88
CA ASP A 110 8.16 2.21 -27.86
C ASP A 110 7.35 2.97 -26.79
N TYR A 111 7.51 4.30 -26.69
CA TYR A 111 6.73 5.16 -25.77
C TYR A 111 5.60 5.93 -26.45
N ALA A 112 5.45 5.85 -27.78
CA ALA A 112 4.42 6.60 -28.50
C ALA A 112 3.02 6.06 -28.16
N PRO A 113 2.02 6.92 -27.88
CA PRO A 113 0.63 6.51 -27.77
C PRO A 113 0.20 5.77 -29.03
N LYS A 114 -0.56 4.69 -28.88
CA LYS A 114 -1.07 3.90 -30.01
C LYS A 114 -1.92 4.79 -30.92
N GLU A 115 -1.72 4.70 -32.23
CA GLU A 115 -2.51 5.45 -33.21
C GLU A 115 -3.99 5.06 -33.18
N ASP A 116 -4.26 3.78 -32.88
CA ASP A 116 -5.60 3.24 -32.68
C ASP A 116 -5.79 2.73 -31.23
N PRO A 117 -6.87 3.11 -30.54
CA PRO A 117 -7.14 2.68 -29.17
C PRO A 117 -7.39 1.15 -29.06
N ASP A 118 -7.82 0.51 -30.14
CA ASP A 118 -8.06 -0.94 -30.20
C ASP A 118 -6.85 -1.75 -30.70
N ALA A 119 -5.72 -1.10 -31.01
CA ALA A 119 -4.52 -1.79 -31.45
C ALA A 119 -3.88 -2.60 -30.29
N SER A 120 -3.64 -3.89 -30.52
CA SER A 120 -2.96 -4.76 -29.55
C SER A 120 -1.52 -4.28 -29.33
N GLY A 121 -1.12 -4.11 -28.07
CA GLY A 121 0.19 -3.56 -27.72
C GLY A 121 1.30 -4.60 -27.85
N THR A 122 2.56 -4.15 -27.86
CA THR A 122 3.74 -5.03 -27.85
C THR A 122 3.86 -5.92 -26.61
N LEU A 123 3.07 -5.64 -25.57
CA LEU A 123 2.94 -6.42 -24.34
C LEU A 123 1.64 -7.23 -24.24
N ALA A 124 0.80 -7.21 -25.29
CA ALA A 124 -0.44 -7.99 -25.27
C ALA A 124 -0.16 -9.48 -25.46
N GLU A 125 -0.92 -10.33 -24.78
CA GLU A 125 -0.67 -11.78 -24.75
C GLU A 125 -0.84 -12.46 -26.11
N ASP A 126 -1.53 -11.82 -27.05
CA ASP A 126 -1.73 -12.28 -28.42
C ASP A 126 -0.71 -11.71 -29.42
N PHE A 127 0.23 -10.87 -28.97
CA PHE A 127 1.21 -10.22 -29.84
C PHE A 127 2.13 -11.26 -30.51
N GLY A 128 2.07 -11.34 -31.84
CA GLY A 128 2.84 -12.29 -32.64
C GLY A 128 2.22 -13.69 -32.78
N LEU A 129 1.06 -13.95 -32.19
CA LEU A 129 0.37 -15.24 -32.32
C LEU A 129 -0.62 -15.21 -33.50
N LYS A 130 -0.35 -16.00 -34.54
CA LYS A 130 -1.32 -16.20 -35.64
C LYS A 130 -2.48 -17.05 -35.14
N LYS A 131 -3.66 -16.45 -34.99
CA LYS A 131 -4.92 -17.16 -34.72
C LYS A 131 -5.26 -18.02 -35.94
N ASN A 132 -4.77 -19.24 -35.96
CA ASN A 132 -5.19 -20.24 -36.93
C ASN A 132 -6.63 -20.63 -36.56
N GLY A 133 -7.58 -20.11 -37.34
CA GLY A 133 -8.99 -20.39 -37.17
C GLY A 133 -9.26 -21.89 -37.22
N LYS A 134 -9.68 -22.44 -36.10
CA LYS A 134 -10.63 -23.54 -36.01
C LYS A 134 -11.55 -23.27 -34.82
N ASP A 135 -12.63 -22.54 -35.11
CA ASP A 135 -13.89 -22.76 -34.42
C ASP A 135 -14.31 -24.21 -34.70
N GLU A 136 -13.93 -25.13 -33.80
CA GLU A 136 -14.63 -26.40 -33.67
C GLU A 136 -15.61 -26.28 -32.51
N THR A 137 -16.76 -25.74 -32.87
CA THR A 137 -18.09 -25.95 -32.29
C THR A 137 -18.15 -27.17 -31.36
N ARG A 138 -18.42 -26.94 -30.07
CA ARG A 138 -19.06 -27.93 -29.21
C ARG A 138 -20.48 -28.16 -29.73
N PRO A 139 -20.92 -29.43 -29.86
CA PRO A 139 -22.28 -29.77 -29.46
C PRO A 139 -22.29 -30.81 -28.33
N ALA A 140 -23.18 -30.53 -27.38
CA ALA A 140 -23.75 -31.37 -26.31
C ALA A 140 -22.88 -32.47 -25.68
#